data_AF-A0A924AEH9-F1
#
_entry.id   AF-A0A924AEH9-F1
#
_cell.length_a   1.000
_cell.length_b   1.000
_cell.length_c   1.000
_cell.angle_alpha   90.00
_cell.angle_beta   90.00
_cell.angle_gamma   90.00
#
_symmetry.space_group_name_H-M   'P 1'
#
loop_
_entity.id
_entity.type
_entity.pdbx_description
1 polymer ?
#
loop_
_entity_poly.entity_id
_entity_poly.type
_entity_poly.pdbx_seq_one_letter_code
_entity_poly.pdbx_strand_id
1 'polypeptide(L)'
;MRTNIVIDDQLMAAAMKAGGYKTKKDAVEEGLRLLARRAAYQNIRALRGKLQWSLEGDWRQETSPCSVQEPRPACSAKKAASKGGK
;
A
#
# COMPACT_ATOMS: atom_id res chain seq x y z
N MET A 1 -27.57 2.21 3.24
CA MET A 1 -28.73 1.80 4.08
C MET A 1 -28.37 2.02 5.55
N ARG A 2 -29.30 2.51 6.38
CA ARG A 2 -29.07 2.62 7.83
C ARG A 2 -29.48 1.30 8.49
N THR A 3 -28.55 0.69 9.22
CA THR A 3 -28.77 -0.59 9.91
C THR A 3 -28.22 -0.48 11.32
N ASN A 4 -28.90 -1.09 12.28
CA ASN A 4 -28.40 -1.27 13.65
C ASN A 4 -27.82 -2.68 13.77
N ILE A 5 -26.53 -2.76 14.09
CA ILE A 5 -25.80 -4.02 14.26
C ILE A 5 -24.89 -3.88 15.48
N VAL A 6 -24.73 -4.97 16.24
CA VAL A 6 -23.81 -5.05 17.37
C VAL A 6 -22.44 -5.47 16.83
N ILE A 7 -21.39 -4.70 17.12
CA ILE A 7 -20.01 -4.94 16.66
C ILE A 7 -19.11 -4.91 17.90
N ASP A 8 -18.11 -5.78 17.93
CA ASP A 8 -17.07 -5.78 18.95
C ASP A 8 -16.28 -4.45 18.93
N ASP A 9 -16.13 -3.81 20.10
CA ASP A 9 -15.45 -2.53 20.24
C ASP A 9 -13.94 -2.62 19.98
N GLN A 10 -13.30 -3.73 20.32
CA GLN A 10 -11.88 -3.95 20.02
C GLN A 10 -11.66 -4.07 18.52
N LEU A 11 -12.57 -4.76 17.82
CA LEU A 11 -12.52 -4.87 16.36
C LEU A 11 -12.66 -3.50 15.70
N MET A 12 -13.62 -2.68 16.16
CA MET A 12 -13.82 -1.33 15.63
C MET A 12 -12.61 -0.44 15.89
N ALA A 13 -12.04 -0.49 17.10
CA ALA A 13 -10.84 0.27 17.45
C ALA A 13 -9.64 -0.13 16.58
N ALA A 14 -9.45 -1.42 16.33
CA ALA A 14 -8.41 -1.92 15.44
C ALA A 14 -8.61 -1.43 14.00
N ALA A 15 -9.84 -1.47 13.48
CA ALA A 15 -10.16 -0.98 12.14
C ALA A 15 -9.93 0.53 12.00
N MET A 16 -10.37 1.33 12.98
CA MET A 16 -10.14 2.78 13.00
C MET A 16 -8.65 3.12 13.07
N LYS A 17 -7.87 2.40 13.88
CA LYS A 17 -6.41 2.59 13.98
C LYS A 17 -5.68 2.19 12.69
N ALA A 18 -6.11 1.09 12.05
CA ALA A 18 -5.47 0.58 10.84
C ALA A 18 -5.75 1.46 9.61
N GLY A 19 -6.97 1.98 9.47
CA GLY A 19 -7.37 2.77 8.31
C GLY A 19 -7.38 4.29 8.52
N GLY A 20 -7.09 4.78 9.73
CA GLY A 20 -7.06 6.22 10.03
C GLY A 20 -8.40 6.92 9.84
N TYR A 21 -9.51 6.21 10.09
CA TYR A 21 -10.86 6.71 9.84
C TYR A 21 -11.33 7.68 10.92
N LYS A 22 -12.08 8.72 10.51
CA LYS A 22 -12.67 9.70 11.43
C LYS A 22 -13.98 9.23 12.03
N THR A 23 -14.75 8.44 11.29
CA THR A 23 -16.06 7.95 11.74
C THR A 23 -16.14 6.42 11.71
N LYS A 24 -16.98 5.86 12.59
CA LYS A 24 -17.26 4.41 12.60
C LYS A 24 -17.92 3.94 11.31
N LYS A 25 -18.70 4.81 10.65
CA LYS A 25 -19.37 4.49 9.38
C LYS A 25 -18.34 4.30 8.26
N ASP A 26 -17.38 5.21 8.12
CA ASP A 26 -16.35 5.13 7.07
C ASP A 26 -15.50 3.86 7.22
N ALA A 27 -15.15 3.51 8.47
CA ALA A 27 -14.41 2.29 8.75
C ALA A 27 -15.17 1.03 8.30
N VAL A 28 -16.48 0.99 8.52
CA VAL A 28 -17.33 -0.13 8.11
C VAL A 28 -17.49 -0.18 6.59
N GLU A 29 -17.74 0.96 5.94
CA GLU A 29 -17.89 1.02 4.48
C GLU A 29 -16.61 0.60 3.75
N GLU A 30 -15.45 1.09 4.18
CA GLU A 30 -14.17 0.70 3.60
C GLU A 30 -13.81 -0.76 3.93
N GLY A 31 -14.17 -1.26 5.11
CA GLY A 31 -14.05 -2.68 5.45
C GLY A 31 -14.85 -3.59 4.52
N LEU A 32 -16.11 -3.23 4.24
CA LEU A 32 -16.97 -3.96 3.29
C LEU A 32 -16.43 -3.88 1.87
N ARG A 33 -15.92 -2.72 1.45
CA ARG A 33 -15.30 -2.54 0.14
C ARG A 33 -14.04 -3.40 -0.02
N LEU A 34 -13.24 -3.52 1.04
CA LEU A 34 -12.06 -4.38 1.05
C LEU A 34 -12.45 -5.87 0.96
N LEU A 35 -13.52 -6.29 1.65
CA LEU A 35 -14.04 -7.66 1.51
C LEU A 35 -14.50 -7.96 0.09
N ALA A 36 -15.21 -7.03 -0.56
CA ALA A 36 -15.61 -7.19 -1.96
C ALA A 36 -14.38 -7.35 -2.89
N ARG A 37 -13.35 -6.53 -2.70
CA ARG A 37 -12.08 -6.63 -3.46
C ARG A 37 -11.33 -7.94 -3.21
N ARG A 38 -11.42 -8.50 -1.99
CA ARG A 38 -10.72 -9.72 -1.59
C ARG A 38 -11.03 -10.90 -2.51
N ALA A 39 -12.27 -11.02 -3.00
CA ALA A 39 -12.64 -12.08 -3.94
C ALA A 39 -11.84 -12.00 -5.26
N ALA A 40 -11.68 -10.81 -5.82
CA ALA A 40 -10.86 -10.60 -7.03
C ALA A 40 -9.39 -10.99 -6.78
N TYR A 41 -8.82 -10.61 -5.63
CA TYR A 41 -7.46 -11.00 -5.28
C TYR A 41 -7.29 -12.51 -5.08
N GLN A 42 -8.31 -13.20 -4.56
CA GLN A 42 -8.27 -14.66 -4.45
C GLN A 42 -8.22 -15.33 -5.83
N ASN A 43 -9.01 -14.83 -6.79
CA ASN A 43 -8.99 -15.33 -8.16
C ASN A 43 -7.61 -15.15 -8.81
N ILE A 44 -7.01 -13.98 -8.66
CA ILE A 44 -5.63 -13.72 -9.12
C ILE A 44 -4.64 -14.66 -8.40
N ARG A 45 -4.80 -14.86 -7.09
CA ARG A 45 -3.93 -15.77 -6.33
C ARG A 45 -4.07 -17.22 -6.79
N ALA A 46 -5.25 -17.65 -7.24
CA ALA A 46 -5.49 -18.99 -7.78
C ALA A 46 -4.79 -19.24 -9.14
N LEU A 47 -4.39 -18.16 -9.83
CA LEU A 47 -3.59 -18.23 -11.06
C LEU A 47 -2.09 -18.35 -10.79
N ARG A 48 -1.63 -18.24 -9.53
CA ARG A 48 -0.23 -18.45 -9.17
C ARG A 48 0.22 -19.86 -9.56
N GLY A 49 1.35 -19.95 -10.26
CA GLY A 49 1.92 -21.21 -10.74
C GLY A 49 1.24 -21.79 -12.00
N LYS A 50 0.12 -21.20 -12.46
CA LYS A 50 -0.55 -21.60 -13.70
C LYS A 50 -0.15 -20.73 -14.90
N LEU A 51 0.30 -19.50 -14.66
CA LEU A 51 0.82 -18.65 -15.72
C LEU A 51 2.22 -19.11 -16.12
N GLN A 52 2.35 -19.45 -17.41
CA GLN A 52 3.64 -19.59 -18.07
C GLN A 52 4.09 -18.20 -18.51
N TRP A 53 5.12 -17.68 -17.87
CA TRP A 53 5.75 -16.43 -18.27
C TRP A 53 6.71 -16.74 -19.41
N SER A 54 6.36 -16.38 -20.65
CA SER A 54 7.29 -16.48 -21.77
C SER A 54 8.25 -15.29 -21.75
N LEU A 55 9.55 -15.60 -21.71
CA LEU A 55 10.63 -14.62 -21.82
C LEU A 55 10.91 -14.22 -23.28
N GLU A 56 10.29 -14.89 -24.27
CA GLU A 56 10.44 -14.58 -25.70
C GLU A 56 9.50 -13.48 -26.21
N GLY A 57 8.63 -12.92 -25.36
CA GLY A 57 7.76 -11.80 -25.72
C GLY A 57 8.50 -10.46 -25.79
N ASP A 58 8.04 -9.56 -26.65
CA ASP A 58 8.53 -8.19 -26.91
C ASP A 58 8.34 -7.20 -25.73
N TRP A 59 8.62 -7.62 -24.49
CA TRP A 59 8.57 -6.75 -23.32
C TRP A 59 9.87 -5.95 -23.13
N ARG A 60 10.88 -6.22 -23.96
CA ARG A 60 12.11 -5.44 -24.14
C ARG A 60 12.06 -4.65 -25.46
N GLN A 61 11.08 -3.77 -25.64
CA GLN A 61 11.31 -2.68 -26.60
C GLN A 61 12.32 -1.73 -25.96
N GLU A 62 13.58 -1.86 -26.36
CA GLU A 62 14.63 -0.86 -26.12
C GLU A 62 14.32 0.40 -26.93
N THR A 63 13.25 1.12 -26.56
CA THR A 63 13.05 2.48 -27.04
C THR A 63 13.64 3.44 -26.02
N SER A 64 14.96 3.61 -26.09
CA SER A 64 15.71 4.87 -25.89
C SER A 64 17.10 4.57 -25.29
N PRO A 65 18.20 4.94 -25.97
CA PRO A 65 19.51 4.87 -25.35
C PRO A 65 19.58 5.87 -24.18
N CYS A 66 19.95 5.35 -23.02
CA CYS A 66 20.56 6.09 -21.92
C CYS A 66 19.83 7.37 -21.48
N SER A 67 18.79 7.26 -20.65
CA SER A 67 18.49 8.35 -19.71
C SER A 67 19.70 8.49 -18.77
N VAL A 68 20.42 9.61 -18.90
CA VAL A 68 21.52 10.05 -18.05
C VAL A 68 21.19 9.77 -16.59
N GLN A 69 21.89 8.81 -15.98
CA GLN A 69 21.91 8.68 -14.53
C GLN A 69 22.71 9.85 -13.99
N GLU A 70 22.03 10.93 -13.61
CA GLU A 70 22.67 11.95 -12.79
C GLU A 70 23.18 11.27 -11.51
N PRO A 71 24.44 11.48 -11.11
CA PRO A 71 24.95 10.91 -9.88
C PRO A 71 24.09 11.41 -8.70
N ARG A 72 23.65 10.48 -7.86
CA ARG A 72 22.92 10.79 -6.62
C ARG A 72 23.66 11.90 -5.86
N PRO A 73 23.00 13.01 -5.48
CA PRO A 73 23.65 14.00 -4.65
C PRO A 73 24.04 13.33 -3.32
N ALA A 74 25.33 13.42 -2.97
CA ALA A 74 25.80 12.96 -1.68
C ALA A 74 25.04 13.71 -0.58
N CYS A 75 24.24 13.00 0.23
CA CYS A 75 23.63 13.57 1.41
C CYS A 75 24.73 14.17 2.30
N SER A 76 24.84 15.49 2.35
CA SER A 76 25.67 16.18 3.32
C SER A 76 24.97 16.11 4.67
N ALA A 77 25.32 15.11 5.48
CA ALA A 77 24.94 15.07 6.88
C ALA A 77 25.58 16.29 7.59
N LYS A 78 24.81 17.38 7.76
CA LYS A 78 25.22 18.47 8.65
C LYS A 78 25.29 17.89 10.07
N LYS A 79 26.49 17.85 10.65
CA LYS A 79 26.67 17.58 12.08
C LYS A 79 25.90 18.66 12.86
N ALA A 80 24.89 18.26 13.62
CA ALA A 80 24.27 19.13 14.60
C ALA A 80 25.30 19.39 15.71
N ALA A 81 25.83 20.61 15.76
CA ALA A 81 26.66 21.07 16.85
C ALA A 81 25.76 21.25 18.09
N SER A 82 25.92 20.38 19.09
CA SER A 82 25.39 20.64 20.43
C SER A 82 26.23 21.74 21.08
N LYS A 83 25.69 22.95 21.21
CA LYS A 83 26.17 23.90 22.22
C LYS A 83 25.24 23.81 23.42
N GLY A 84 25.77 23.24 24.51
CA GLY A 84 25.13 23.17 25.81
C GLY A 84 24.92 24.56 26.40
N GLY A 85 23.82 24.70 27.13
CA GLY A 85 23.54 25.84 27.98
C GLY A 85 23.89 25.54 29.43
N LYS A 86 24.75 26.37 30.00
CA LYS A 86 24.59 27.15 31.24
C LYS A 86 25.90 27.87 31.53
#